data_AF-A0A3M1IG28-F1
#
_entry.id   AF-A0A3M1IG28-F1
#
_cell.length_a   1.000
_cell.length_b   1.000
_cell.length_c   1.000
_cell.angle_alpha   90.00
_cell.angle_beta   90.00
_cell.angle_gamma   90.00
#
_symmetry.space_group_name_H-M   'P 1'
#
loop_
_entity.id
_entity.type
_entity.pdbx_description
1 polymer ?
#
loop_
_entity_poly.entity_id
_entity_poly.type
_entity_poly.pdbx_seq_one_letter_code
_entity_poly.pdbx_strand_id
1 'polypeptide(L)'
;MKSWKIFLSIFLLFFAFHKQYVYAQDDYTDEEYNTEEDYSKHQEEKPKIKIVKQQKKGEDENLELLLPFDNDELPFRPKEEKRRKNVYGDKSVKDKILDGMEYQIGFIAEGAWFNNADLRKLDETTTYSIQNTDDKIAVALSRLYLSFFFPLTDDLFFNTNFFVNGFWGNDQLAGASNNNNSASTSSGANPFNIGELNLEYIFYASGDTEYSMKLGRQFFSIGGLSTDFMLRDYLDALTAKANFNKQLELKLLVVDFYQMAGDHTEEINYVRYLSHDDSRVDNFDGDVNTIRTGAVFTVSRILKDFAKVRSMDLSSAVYGFYARYGAVRVSGSDRTNLGTTGNFADNDYVMLFGNRWIFQTDPSKSGLVKFYLDGALSSGIDRKLTSVSGESRDIDTNGFGAGGGITYNTSKMLRSIKFAIITDAFFASGAKYDSEGNQTSHGFVSFKGSHTGGLLLNRNWGVHPSAYTATNGIDDFPHEKDRKAGTLALHGGLSSELWEKTTIGIDYWYLKDTGSSSVQNPDSTVTKAQSRLGKTLGQEMDFTVEHHVNQFWKVYFTAGIFLPGSYYQTPGIKPDSPYGSDSFVGFLLGSELVF
;
A
#
# COMPACT_ATOMS: atom_id res chain seq x y z
N MET A 1 -36.19 -1.73 9.60
CA MET A 1 -36.96 -2.64 8.70
C MET A 1 -37.18 -2.10 7.29
N LYS A 2 -37.54 -0.81 7.07
CA LYS A 2 -37.67 -0.26 5.69
C LYS A 2 -36.35 -0.19 4.91
N SER A 3 -35.23 0.08 5.59
CA SER A 3 -33.88 0.12 5.00
C SER A 3 -33.36 -1.25 4.54
N TRP A 4 -33.68 -2.33 5.27
CA TRP A 4 -33.34 -3.71 4.86
C TRP A 4 -34.06 -4.09 3.55
N LYS A 5 -35.30 -3.63 3.34
CA LYS A 5 -36.01 -3.88 2.08
C LYS A 5 -35.35 -3.20 0.88
N ILE A 6 -34.77 -2.01 1.05
CA ILE A 6 -34.05 -1.31 -0.03
C ILE A 6 -32.74 -2.06 -0.34
N PHE A 7 -31.98 -2.46 0.69
CA PHE A 7 -30.76 -3.25 0.50
C PHE A 7 -31.06 -4.61 -0.16
N LEU A 8 -32.12 -5.31 0.27
CA LEU A 8 -32.56 -6.57 -0.34
C LEU A 8 -33.05 -6.37 -1.78
N SER A 9 -33.71 -5.24 -2.09
CA SER A 9 -34.11 -4.92 -3.46
C SER A 9 -32.92 -4.63 -4.38
N ILE A 10 -31.88 -3.94 -3.88
CA ILE A 10 -30.63 -3.71 -4.63
C ILE A 10 -29.86 -5.03 -4.81
N PHE A 11 -29.80 -5.87 -3.76
CA PHE A 11 -29.17 -7.19 -3.79
C PHE A 11 -29.90 -8.18 -4.73
N LEU A 12 -31.23 -8.13 -4.79
CA LEU A 12 -32.04 -8.90 -5.74
C LEU A 12 -31.94 -8.36 -7.17
N LEU A 13 -31.80 -7.04 -7.36
CA LEU A 13 -31.50 -6.46 -8.68
C LEU A 13 -30.14 -6.95 -9.19
N PHE A 14 -29.13 -6.99 -8.31
CA PHE A 14 -27.79 -7.50 -8.62
C PHE A 14 -27.83 -8.97 -9.05
N PHE A 15 -28.55 -9.84 -8.33
CA PHE A 15 -28.74 -11.24 -8.73
C PHE A 15 -29.53 -11.39 -10.03
N ALA A 16 -30.52 -10.53 -10.29
CA ALA A 16 -31.28 -10.54 -11.54
C ALA A 16 -30.41 -10.13 -12.74
N PHE A 17 -29.56 -9.11 -12.59
CA PHE A 17 -28.60 -8.70 -13.61
C PHE A 17 -27.53 -9.77 -13.86
N HIS A 18 -27.00 -10.39 -12.80
CA HIS A 18 -26.02 -11.48 -12.93
C HIS A 18 -26.63 -12.70 -13.61
N LYS A 19 -27.86 -13.08 -13.27
CA LYS A 19 -28.56 -14.21 -13.89
C LYS A 19 -28.94 -13.95 -15.35
N GLN A 20 -29.35 -12.73 -15.72
CA GLN A 20 -29.61 -12.37 -17.12
C GLN A 20 -28.34 -12.33 -17.97
N TYR A 21 -27.19 -12.01 -17.38
CA TYR A 21 -25.91 -11.98 -18.09
C TYR A 21 -25.34 -13.40 -18.29
N VAL A 22 -25.45 -14.27 -17.29
CA VAL A 22 -25.03 -15.69 -17.39
C VAL A 22 -25.92 -16.47 -18.37
N TYR A 23 -27.25 -16.29 -18.33
CA TYR A 23 -28.16 -16.93 -19.30
C TYR A 23 -28.04 -16.39 -20.73
N ALA A 24 -27.46 -15.19 -20.93
CA ALA A 24 -27.19 -14.67 -22.27
C ALA A 24 -25.94 -15.29 -22.93
N GLN A 25 -25.11 -16.04 -22.18
CA GLN A 25 -23.96 -16.79 -22.71
C GLN A 25 -24.24 -18.28 -22.95
N ASP A 26 -25.22 -18.88 -22.28
CA ASP A 26 -25.51 -20.32 -22.39
C ASP A 26 -26.42 -20.71 -23.58
N ASP A 27 -26.87 -19.76 -24.42
CA ASP A 27 -27.77 -20.00 -25.56
C ASP A 27 -27.06 -20.25 -26.91
N TYR A 28 -25.75 -20.54 -26.91
CA TYR A 28 -25.02 -20.91 -28.14
C TYR A 28 -24.38 -22.31 -28.06
N THR A 29 -25.15 -23.26 -28.60
CA THR A 29 -24.75 -24.54 -29.23
C THR A 29 -24.05 -25.59 -28.36
N ASP A 30 -24.86 -26.45 -27.71
CA ASP A 30 -24.51 -27.86 -27.45
C ASP A 30 -24.76 -28.68 -28.73
N GLU A 31 -23.72 -28.91 -29.54
CA GLU A 31 -23.69 -30.04 -30.47
C GLU A 31 -22.97 -31.22 -29.80
N GLU A 32 -23.77 -32.26 -29.54
CA GLU A 32 -23.47 -33.69 -29.39
C GLU A 32 -21.98 -34.11 -29.33
N TYR A 33 -21.57 -34.67 -28.19
CA TYR A 33 -20.70 -35.85 -28.18
C TYR A 33 -21.19 -36.87 -27.16
N ASN A 34 -21.92 -37.86 -27.66
CA ASN A 34 -22.12 -39.15 -27.04
C ASN A 34 -20.80 -39.93 -27.02
N THR A 35 -20.35 -40.33 -25.85
CA THR A 35 -19.70 -41.64 -25.68
C THR A 35 -19.99 -42.15 -24.27
N GLU A 36 -20.90 -43.12 -24.21
CA GLU A 36 -21.00 -44.09 -23.12
C GLU A 36 -19.66 -44.83 -23.00
N GLU A 37 -19.09 -44.92 -21.81
CA GLU A 37 -18.49 -46.18 -21.37
C GLU A 37 -18.53 -46.31 -19.84
N ASP A 38 -19.09 -47.44 -19.46
CA ASP A 38 -19.56 -47.89 -18.15
C ASP A 38 -18.41 -48.54 -17.39
N TYR A 39 -18.16 -48.17 -16.13
CA TYR A 39 -17.60 -49.09 -15.13
C TYR A 39 -18.06 -48.71 -13.71
N SER A 40 -19.19 -49.32 -13.34
CA SER A 40 -19.56 -49.56 -11.95
C SER A 40 -18.69 -50.68 -11.33
N LYS A 41 -18.19 -50.47 -10.09
CA LYS A 41 -18.23 -51.41 -8.93
C LYS A 41 -17.18 -51.10 -7.85
N HIS A 42 -17.71 -50.81 -6.65
CA HIS A 42 -17.33 -51.32 -5.31
C HIS A 42 -17.49 -50.19 -4.28
N GLN A 43 -18.66 -50.14 -3.63
CA GLN A 43 -19.01 -50.79 -2.36
C GLN A 43 -18.42 -50.11 -1.11
N GLU A 44 -19.38 -49.54 -0.38
CA GLU A 44 -19.40 -49.09 1.01
C GLU A 44 -18.45 -49.81 1.98
N GLU A 45 -17.64 -49.05 2.71
CA GLU A 45 -17.35 -49.33 4.12
C GLU A 45 -17.24 -48.04 4.94
N LYS A 46 -18.11 -47.88 5.94
CA LYS A 46 -18.03 -46.84 6.97
C LYS A 46 -17.13 -47.33 8.13
N PRO A 47 -16.10 -46.60 8.58
CA PRO A 47 -15.43 -46.95 9.82
C PRO A 47 -16.18 -46.39 11.03
N LYS A 48 -16.56 -47.29 11.94
CA LYS A 48 -17.05 -47.00 13.28
C LYS A 48 -15.92 -46.41 14.14
N ILE A 49 -16.09 -45.19 14.64
CA ILE A 49 -15.19 -44.62 15.64
C ILE A 49 -15.58 -45.15 17.03
N LYS A 50 -14.72 -45.99 17.61
CA LYS A 50 -14.76 -46.40 19.01
C LYS A 50 -14.05 -45.34 19.86
N ILE A 51 -14.79 -44.74 20.78
CA ILE A 51 -14.24 -43.92 21.87
C ILE A 51 -13.70 -44.87 22.95
N VAL A 52 -12.40 -44.83 23.22
CA VAL A 52 -11.79 -45.47 24.40
C VAL A 52 -10.96 -44.43 25.13
N LYS A 53 -11.37 -44.09 26.35
CA LYS A 53 -10.58 -43.40 27.37
C LYS A 53 -9.53 -44.37 27.93
N GLN A 54 -8.31 -43.92 28.20
CA GLN A 54 -7.58 -44.35 29.41
C GLN A 54 -6.41 -43.45 29.80
N GLN A 55 -6.14 -43.47 31.11
CA GLN A 55 -5.23 -42.64 31.91
C GLN A 55 -3.79 -43.21 31.98
N LYS A 56 -2.85 -42.29 32.28
CA LYS A 56 -1.49 -42.38 32.88
C LYS A 56 -0.98 -43.69 33.51
N LYS A 57 0.29 -44.00 33.20
CA LYS A 57 1.49 -44.44 34.02
C LYS A 57 2.42 -45.22 33.07
N GLY A 58 3.75 -45.21 33.05
CA GLY A 58 4.85 -44.76 33.91
C GLY A 58 6.03 -45.74 33.67
N GLU A 59 7.26 -45.20 33.54
CA GLU A 59 8.59 -45.83 33.70
C GLU A 59 9.22 -46.73 32.59
N ASP A 60 10.26 -46.15 31.97
CA ASP A 60 11.64 -46.58 31.59
C ASP A 60 12.03 -48.06 31.38
N GLU A 61 12.78 -48.31 30.28
CA GLU A 61 14.15 -48.89 30.32
C GLU A 61 14.88 -48.86 28.93
N ASN A 62 15.99 -48.12 28.91
CA ASN A 62 17.28 -48.24 28.21
C ASN A 62 17.48 -49.12 26.94
N LEU A 63 18.05 -48.50 25.90
CA LEU A 63 19.10 -49.10 25.04
C LEU A 63 19.98 -48.00 24.43
N GLU A 64 21.17 -47.80 25.02
CA GLU A 64 22.29 -47.03 24.47
C GLU A 64 23.04 -47.86 23.41
N LEU A 65 23.44 -47.21 22.31
CA LEU A 65 24.60 -47.60 21.51
C LEU A 65 25.48 -46.36 21.25
N LEU A 66 26.77 -46.53 21.51
CA LEU A 66 27.82 -45.52 21.72
C LEU A 66 28.50 -45.01 20.43
N LEU A 67 28.56 -43.67 20.27
CA LEU A 67 29.70 -42.74 20.00
C LEU A 67 30.62 -42.95 18.75
N PRO A 68 31.44 -41.96 18.27
CA PRO A 68 31.84 -40.66 18.90
C PRO A 68 31.98 -39.37 18.00
N PHE A 69 31.97 -38.19 18.67
CA PHE A 69 32.64 -36.87 18.45
C PHE A 69 32.57 -36.16 17.06
N ASP A 70 32.24 -34.86 16.90
CA ASP A 70 32.59 -33.67 17.69
C ASP A 70 31.59 -32.49 17.51
N ASN A 71 31.30 -31.82 18.64
CA ASN A 71 30.90 -30.43 18.88
C ASN A 71 30.20 -29.58 17.79
N ASP A 72 28.87 -29.45 17.91
CA ASP A 72 28.13 -28.21 17.63
C ASP A 72 27.11 -28.01 18.77
N GLU A 73 27.54 -27.36 19.86
CA GLU A 73 26.60 -26.86 20.87
C GLU A 73 25.83 -25.67 20.29
N LEU A 74 24.63 -25.94 19.79
CA LEU A 74 23.62 -24.91 19.52
C LEU A 74 23.42 -24.05 20.79
N PRO A 75 23.45 -22.70 20.71
CA PRO A 75 23.42 -21.83 21.89
C PRO A 75 22.05 -21.76 22.61
N PHE A 76 21.09 -22.60 22.22
CA PHE A 76 19.72 -22.59 22.74
C PHE A 76 19.31 -23.96 23.27
N ARG A 77 20.01 -24.48 24.28
CA ARG A 77 19.31 -25.29 25.28
C ARG A 77 18.60 -24.31 26.22
N PRO A 78 17.26 -24.43 26.43
CA PRO A 78 16.62 -23.68 27.49
C PRO A 78 17.29 -24.13 28.78
N LYS A 79 18.06 -23.22 29.42
CA LYS A 79 18.35 -23.39 30.84
C LYS A 79 16.99 -23.58 31.51
N GLU A 80 16.83 -24.64 32.29
CA GLU A 80 15.70 -24.79 33.19
C GLU A 80 15.71 -23.60 34.17
N GLU A 81 15.09 -22.50 33.75
CA GLU A 81 14.91 -21.32 34.58
C GLU A 81 13.88 -21.67 35.64
N LYS A 82 14.36 -21.81 36.88
CA LYS A 82 13.59 -21.58 38.10
C LYS A 82 12.59 -20.46 37.84
N ARG A 83 11.27 -20.78 37.90
CA ARG A 83 10.12 -19.87 37.80
C ARG A 83 10.55 -18.40 37.67
N ARG A 84 10.53 -17.87 36.43
CA ARG A 84 10.79 -16.46 36.17
C ARG A 84 10.04 -15.64 37.22
N LYS A 85 10.78 -14.88 38.06
CA LYS A 85 10.18 -13.85 38.91
C LYS A 85 9.27 -13.03 38.00
N ASN A 86 8.05 -12.78 38.46
CA ASN A 86 7.03 -12.04 37.71
C ASN A 86 7.67 -10.81 37.05
N VAL A 87 7.74 -10.80 35.71
CA VAL A 87 8.45 -9.77 34.93
C VAL A 87 7.80 -8.39 35.15
N TYR A 88 6.54 -8.37 35.58
CA TYR A 88 5.76 -7.18 35.91
C TYR A 88 5.97 -6.63 37.33
N GLY A 89 6.85 -7.22 38.15
CA GLY A 89 6.98 -6.83 39.55
C GLY A 89 5.73 -7.18 40.39
N ASP A 90 5.36 -6.27 41.30
CA ASP A 90 4.19 -6.38 42.19
C ASP A 90 2.88 -6.49 41.38
N LYS A 91 1.90 -7.25 41.89
CA LYS A 91 0.61 -7.47 41.26
C LYS A 91 -0.11 -6.15 40.98
N SER A 92 0.04 -5.16 41.86
CA SER A 92 -0.50 -3.81 41.72
C SER A 92 -0.06 -3.11 40.42
N VAL A 93 1.22 -3.26 40.04
CA VAL A 93 1.79 -2.67 38.83
C VAL A 93 1.22 -3.36 37.59
N LYS A 94 1.16 -4.69 37.62
CA LYS A 94 0.55 -5.48 36.54
C LYS A 94 -0.92 -5.09 36.32
N ASP A 95 -1.70 -5.01 37.39
CA ASP A 95 -3.11 -4.70 37.33
C ASP A 95 -3.31 -3.26 36.77
N LYS A 96 -2.49 -2.28 37.17
CA LYS A 96 -2.51 -0.91 36.61
C LYS A 96 -2.24 -0.89 35.09
N ILE A 97 -1.26 -1.66 34.60
CA ILE A 97 -0.94 -1.73 33.17
C ILE A 97 -2.10 -2.36 32.39
N LEU A 98 -2.69 -3.44 32.91
CA LEU A 98 -3.81 -4.13 32.27
C LEU A 98 -5.09 -3.28 32.25
N ASP A 99 -5.34 -2.51 33.32
CA ASP A 99 -6.49 -1.60 33.40
C ASP A 99 -6.37 -0.41 32.41
N GLY A 100 -5.14 -0.02 32.05
CA GLY A 100 -4.87 1.04 31.07
C GLY A 100 -4.70 0.54 29.63
N MET A 101 -4.75 -0.78 29.40
CA MET A 101 -4.57 -1.36 28.07
C MET A 101 -5.77 -1.03 27.19
N GLU A 102 -5.51 -0.45 26.01
CA GLU A 102 -6.52 -0.28 24.97
C GLU A 102 -6.28 -1.32 23.88
N TYR A 103 -7.37 -1.88 23.33
CA TYR A 103 -7.29 -2.81 22.23
C TYR A 103 -8.44 -2.58 21.26
N GLN A 104 -8.19 -2.90 20.00
CA GLN A 104 -9.18 -2.87 18.93
C GLN A 104 -9.08 -4.18 18.16
N ILE A 105 -10.23 -4.82 17.96
CA ILE A 105 -10.33 -6.03 17.14
C ILE A 105 -11.16 -5.69 15.93
N GLY A 106 -10.66 -5.96 14.74
CA GLY A 106 -11.43 -5.71 13.53
C GLY A 106 -11.38 -6.85 12.54
N PHE A 107 -12.48 -6.97 11.79
CA PHE A 107 -12.67 -7.93 10.73
C PHE A 107 -13.16 -7.21 9.47
N ILE A 108 -12.46 -7.42 8.38
CA ILE A 108 -12.81 -6.91 7.05
C ILE A 108 -13.09 -8.10 6.15
N ALA A 109 -14.13 -8.01 5.33
CA ALA A 109 -14.41 -8.94 4.25
C ALA A 109 -14.72 -8.14 2.99
N GLU A 110 -14.03 -8.45 1.90
CA GLU A 110 -14.12 -7.74 0.63
C GLU A 110 -14.17 -8.72 -0.54
N GLY A 111 -15.02 -8.41 -1.51
CA GLY A 111 -15.03 -9.04 -2.82
C GLY A 111 -14.83 -7.97 -3.88
N ALA A 112 -13.88 -8.18 -4.77
CA ALA A 112 -13.58 -7.31 -5.89
C ALA A 112 -13.68 -8.07 -7.21
N TRP A 113 -14.20 -7.39 -8.22
CA TRP A 113 -14.26 -7.87 -9.59
C TRP A 113 -13.68 -6.80 -10.50
N PHE A 114 -12.85 -7.21 -11.45
CA PHE A 114 -12.11 -6.37 -12.36
C PHE A 114 -12.19 -6.98 -13.75
N ASN A 115 -12.27 -6.15 -14.78
CA ASN A 115 -12.32 -6.58 -16.16
C ASN A 115 -11.55 -5.61 -17.04
N ASN A 116 -10.68 -6.12 -17.90
CA ASN A 116 -9.85 -5.36 -18.82
C ASN A 116 -8.80 -4.48 -18.12
N ALA A 117 -8.08 -5.05 -17.17
CA ALA A 117 -6.97 -4.41 -16.48
C ALA A 117 -5.70 -4.23 -17.35
N ASP A 118 -5.61 -4.90 -18.50
CA ASP A 118 -4.55 -4.73 -19.49
C ASP A 118 -4.92 -3.78 -20.65
N LEU A 119 -6.17 -3.32 -20.69
CA LEU A 119 -6.74 -2.34 -21.64
C LEU A 119 -6.92 -2.85 -23.08
N ARG A 120 -6.78 -4.16 -23.31
CA ARG A 120 -6.87 -4.75 -24.64
C ARG A 120 -8.32 -4.97 -25.05
N LYS A 121 -8.52 -4.97 -26.36
CA LYS A 121 -9.79 -5.43 -26.92
C LYS A 121 -9.84 -6.95 -26.79
N LEU A 122 -10.95 -7.45 -26.24
CA LEU A 122 -11.23 -8.87 -26.18
C LEU A 122 -11.23 -9.46 -27.60
N ASP A 123 -10.42 -10.50 -27.81
CA ASP A 123 -10.27 -11.22 -29.08
C ASP A 123 -10.66 -12.68 -28.90
N GLU A 124 -11.88 -13.02 -29.33
CA GLU A 124 -12.48 -14.35 -29.22
C GLU A 124 -12.17 -15.27 -30.42
N THR A 125 -11.25 -14.87 -31.32
CA THR A 125 -11.00 -15.63 -32.56
C THR A 125 -10.34 -16.99 -32.33
N THR A 126 -9.52 -17.13 -31.29
CA THR A 126 -8.82 -18.37 -30.94
C THR A 126 -8.74 -18.53 -29.43
N THR A 127 -8.55 -19.76 -28.93
CA THR A 127 -8.30 -20.00 -27.50
C THR A 127 -7.08 -19.22 -26.98
N TYR A 128 -6.03 -19.09 -27.81
CA TYR A 128 -4.84 -18.33 -27.45
C TYR A 128 -5.11 -16.83 -27.38
N SER A 129 -5.92 -16.27 -28.29
CA SER A 129 -6.27 -14.85 -28.24
C SER A 129 -7.17 -14.54 -27.04
N ILE A 130 -8.11 -15.44 -26.71
CA ILE A 130 -8.96 -15.32 -25.52
C ILE A 130 -8.09 -15.31 -24.26
N GLN A 131 -7.17 -16.27 -24.10
CA GLN A 131 -6.29 -16.33 -22.93
C GLN A 131 -5.39 -15.09 -22.76
N ASN A 132 -5.10 -14.37 -23.85
CA ASN A 132 -4.26 -13.18 -23.83
C ASN A 132 -5.04 -11.85 -23.75
N THR A 133 -6.37 -11.90 -23.85
CA THR A 133 -7.23 -10.70 -23.89
C THR A 133 -8.42 -10.74 -22.93
N ASP A 134 -8.79 -11.92 -22.41
CA ASP A 134 -9.73 -12.07 -21.29
C ASP A 134 -8.95 -12.10 -19.97
N ASP A 135 -8.93 -10.96 -19.30
CA ASP A 135 -8.16 -10.71 -18.08
C ASP A 135 -9.06 -10.38 -16.89
N LYS A 136 -10.29 -10.92 -16.90
CA LYS A 136 -11.22 -10.81 -15.77
C LYS A 136 -10.61 -11.38 -14.51
N ILE A 137 -10.67 -10.61 -13.43
CA ILE A 137 -10.17 -11.00 -12.12
C ILE A 137 -11.32 -10.84 -11.12
N ALA A 138 -11.69 -11.93 -10.48
CA ALA A 138 -12.52 -11.91 -9.27
C ALA A 138 -11.65 -12.35 -8.09
N VAL A 139 -11.57 -11.51 -7.07
CA VAL A 139 -10.82 -11.81 -5.84
C VAL A 139 -11.69 -11.48 -4.65
N ALA A 140 -11.71 -12.36 -3.65
CA ALA A 140 -12.32 -12.04 -2.37
C ALA A 140 -11.33 -12.34 -1.25
N LEU A 141 -11.27 -11.43 -0.29
CA LEU A 141 -10.32 -11.44 0.81
C LEU A 141 -11.04 -11.14 2.13
N SER A 142 -10.50 -11.68 3.20
CA SER A 142 -10.81 -11.31 4.56
C SER A 142 -9.56 -10.84 5.27
N ARG A 143 -9.69 -9.91 6.21
CA ARG A 143 -8.62 -9.50 7.10
C ARG A 143 -9.13 -9.54 8.53
N LEU A 144 -8.37 -10.18 9.41
CA LEU A 144 -8.52 -10.04 10.85
C LEU A 144 -7.35 -9.18 11.34
N TYR A 145 -7.64 -8.12 12.08
CA TYR A 145 -6.62 -7.27 12.67
C TYR A 145 -6.83 -7.08 14.17
N LEU A 146 -5.71 -6.91 14.88
CA LEU A 146 -5.62 -6.72 16.32
C LEU A 146 -4.64 -5.59 16.59
N SER A 147 -5.14 -4.49 17.12
CA SER A 147 -4.32 -3.37 17.58
C SER A 147 -4.32 -3.33 19.10
N PHE A 148 -3.15 -3.19 19.69
CA PHE A 148 -2.97 -3.08 21.13
C PHE A 148 -2.11 -1.87 21.48
N PHE A 149 -2.53 -1.16 22.51
CA PHE A 149 -1.81 -0.06 23.14
C PHE A 149 -1.59 -0.41 24.62
N PHE A 150 -0.32 -0.47 25.04
CA PHE A 150 0.06 -0.79 26.40
C PHE A 150 0.79 0.39 27.05
N PRO A 151 0.20 1.08 28.04
CA PRO A 151 0.90 2.06 28.85
C PRO A 151 1.74 1.34 29.92
N LEU A 152 2.98 0.98 29.58
CA LEU A 152 3.88 0.23 30.46
C LEU A 152 4.23 1.04 31.72
N THR A 153 4.38 2.36 31.56
CA THR A 153 4.51 3.36 32.63
C THR A 153 3.77 4.64 32.23
N ASP A 154 3.81 5.69 33.07
CA ASP A 154 3.18 6.98 32.74
C ASP A 154 3.88 7.71 31.56
N ASP A 155 5.08 7.26 31.18
CA ASP A 155 5.97 7.84 30.17
C ASP A 155 6.45 6.84 29.09
N LEU A 156 6.15 5.55 29.20
CA LEU A 156 6.56 4.51 28.24
C LEU A 156 5.35 3.72 27.73
N PHE A 157 5.21 3.69 26.40
CA PHE A 157 4.10 3.05 25.71
C PHE A 157 4.62 2.00 24.72
N PHE A 158 3.91 0.89 24.62
CA PHE A 158 4.17 -0.14 23.60
C PHE A 158 2.95 -0.27 22.69
N ASN A 159 3.18 -0.11 21.39
CA ASN A 159 2.16 -0.15 20.36
C ASN A 159 2.40 -1.34 19.44
N THR A 160 1.33 -2.07 19.15
CA THR A 160 1.41 -3.11 18.14
C THR A 160 0.11 -3.28 17.37
N ASN A 161 0.24 -3.50 16.06
CA ASN A 161 -0.86 -3.82 15.17
C ASN A 161 -0.47 -5.07 14.36
N PHE A 162 -1.27 -6.11 14.52
CA PHE A 162 -1.13 -7.37 13.82
C PHE A 162 -2.31 -7.60 12.90
N PHE A 163 -2.08 -8.17 11.74
CA PHE A 163 -3.18 -8.61 10.90
C PHE A 163 -2.80 -9.84 10.06
N VAL A 164 -3.83 -10.60 9.73
CA VAL A 164 -3.74 -11.73 8.82
C VAL A 164 -4.78 -11.54 7.74
N ASN A 165 -4.35 -11.67 6.49
CA ASN A 165 -5.25 -11.70 5.35
C ASN A 165 -5.69 -13.15 5.10
N GLY A 166 -6.78 -13.40 4.40
CA GLY A 166 -7.26 -14.72 4.02
C GLY A 166 -8.01 -14.64 2.70
N PHE A 167 -7.70 -15.51 1.74
CA PHE A 167 -8.32 -15.47 0.41
C PHE A 167 -9.46 -16.46 0.30
N TRP A 168 -10.59 -16.02 -0.24
CA TRP A 168 -11.75 -16.87 -0.43
C TRP A 168 -11.53 -17.78 -1.65
N GLY A 169 -12.05 -19.01 -1.58
CA GLY A 169 -11.81 -20.05 -2.60
C GLY A 169 -10.60 -20.94 -2.31
N ASN A 170 -9.85 -20.66 -1.25
CA ASN A 170 -8.89 -21.58 -0.65
C ASN A 170 -9.36 -21.91 0.78
N ASP A 171 -9.53 -23.20 1.09
CA ASP A 171 -9.89 -23.66 2.44
C ASP A 171 -8.76 -23.44 3.47
N GLN A 172 -7.59 -22.99 3.02
CA GLN A 172 -6.46 -22.68 3.88
C GLN A 172 -6.24 -21.17 4.00
N LEU A 173 -6.33 -20.66 5.23
CA LEU A 173 -5.97 -19.29 5.62
C LEU A 173 -4.51 -18.93 5.27
N ALA A 174 -3.66 -19.93 5.02
CA ALA A 174 -2.24 -19.79 4.69
C ALA A 174 -1.88 -20.05 3.21
N GLY A 175 -2.84 -20.29 2.32
CA GLY A 175 -2.56 -20.34 0.89
C GLY A 175 -1.74 -21.54 0.40
N ALA A 176 -1.75 -22.70 1.07
CA ALA A 176 -1.25 -23.92 0.44
C ALA A 176 -2.43 -24.69 -0.21
N SER A 177 -2.36 -24.93 -1.51
CA SER A 177 -3.10 -26.03 -2.13
C SER A 177 -2.09 -27.08 -2.57
N ASN A 178 -2.48 -28.35 -2.49
CA ASN A 178 -1.64 -29.52 -2.77
C ASN A 178 -1.24 -29.68 -4.25
N ASN A 179 -1.34 -28.64 -5.08
CA ASN A 179 -0.89 -28.63 -6.49
C ASN A 179 0.45 -27.92 -6.72
N ASN A 180 1.15 -27.50 -5.67
CA ASN A 180 2.50 -26.91 -5.74
C ASN A 180 3.60 -27.96 -5.96
N ASN A 181 3.53 -28.72 -7.07
CA ASN A 181 4.59 -29.65 -7.48
C ASN A 181 5.48 -29.09 -8.61
N SER A 182 5.35 -27.81 -8.96
CA SER A 182 6.29 -27.14 -9.84
C SER A 182 7.37 -26.44 -9.01
N ALA A 183 8.64 -26.77 -9.30
CA ALA A 183 9.85 -26.11 -8.76
C ALA A 183 9.97 -24.61 -9.09
N SER A 184 8.90 -23.97 -9.56
CA SER A 184 8.79 -22.58 -10.00
C SER A 184 7.66 -21.80 -9.30
N THR A 185 6.92 -22.43 -8.40
CA THR A 185 5.89 -21.77 -7.57
C THR A 185 6.33 -21.83 -6.12
N SER A 186 7.04 -20.79 -5.69
CA SER A 186 7.45 -20.59 -4.31
C SER A 186 6.23 -20.71 -3.39
N SER A 187 6.41 -21.52 -2.34
CA SER A 187 5.45 -21.90 -1.32
C SER A 187 4.68 -20.70 -0.74
N GLY A 188 3.36 -20.85 -0.63
CA GLY A 188 2.50 -19.86 0.00
C GLY A 188 2.85 -19.64 1.47
N ALA A 189 3.10 -18.39 1.81
CA ALA A 189 2.93 -17.89 3.16
C ALA A 189 2.01 -16.68 3.02
N ASN A 190 0.83 -16.75 3.61
CA ASN A 190 0.06 -15.57 3.93
C ASN A 190 0.58 -15.13 5.31
N PRO A 191 1.64 -14.28 5.39
CA PRO A 191 2.33 -14.07 6.65
C PRO A 191 1.37 -13.41 7.64
N PHE A 192 1.56 -13.75 8.91
CA PHE A 192 1.11 -12.87 9.97
C PHE A 192 1.86 -11.53 9.81
N ASN A 193 1.13 -10.49 9.44
CA ASN A 193 1.71 -9.19 9.12
C ASN A 193 1.71 -8.28 10.34
N ILE A 194 2.70 -7.37 10.37
CA ILE A 194 2.89 -6.40 11.43
C ILE A 194 2.79 -5.00 10.82
N GLY A 195 1.74 -4.28 11.18
CA GLY A 195 1.55 -2.88 10.76
C GLY A 195 2.44 -1.97 11.59
N GLU A 196 2.24 -1.99 12.91
CA GLU A 196 3.05 -1.26 13.88
C GLU A 196 3.63 -2.21 14.92
N LEU A 197 4.85 -1.92 15.36
CA LEU A 197 5.53 -2.59 16.46
C LEU A 197 6.61 -1.64 16.98
N ASN A 198 6.23 -0.79 17.94
CA ASN A 198 7.12 0.25 18.43
C ASN A 198 6.98 0.51 19.92
N LEU A 199 8.06 1.02 20.50
CA LEU A 199 8.11 1.62 21.83
C LEU A 199 8.15 3.13 21.68
N GLU A 200 7.31 3.82 22.44
CA GLU A 200 7.29 5.28 22.54
C GLU A 200 7.63 5.71 23.96
N TYR A 201 8.62 6.58 24.11
CA TYR A 201 9.10 7.07 25.40
C TYR A 201 9.01 8.60 25.45
N ILE A 202 8.20 9.12 26.37
CA ILE A 202 8.04 10.55 26.66
C ILE A 202 8.98 10.93 27.79
N PHE A 203 10.21 11.32 27.45
CA PHE A 203 11.23 11.63 28.45
C PHE A 203 11.08 13.02 29.08
N TYR A 204 10.17 13.86 28.56
CA TYR A 204 9.83 15.14 29.16
C TYR A 204 8.41 15.56 28.77
N ALA A 205 7.60 15.93 29.76
CA ALA A 205 6.31 16.58 29.55
C ALA A 205 6.08 17.64 30.62
N SER A 206 5.79 18.87 30.20
CA SER A 206 5.47 19.98 31.10
C SER A 206 4.50 20.95 30.42
N GLY A 207 3.25 20.98 30.92
CA GLY A 207 2.19 21.78 30.33
C GLY A 207 1.93 21.38 28.87
N ASP A 208 2.13 22.33 27.95
CA ASP A 208 1.94 22.13 26.51
C ASP A 208 3.26 21.80 25.76
N THR A 209 4.34 21.52 26.50
CA THR A 209 5.64 21.11 25.95
C THR A 209 5.89 19.63 26.21
N GLU A 210 6.30 18.89 25.19
CA GLU A 210 6.52 17.44 25.25
C GLU A 210 7.68 17.04 24.34
N TYR A 211 8.56 16.17 24.83
CA TYR A 211 9.61 15.51 24.05
C TYR A 211 9.44 14.00 24.13
N SER A 212 9.38 13.35 22.97
CA SER A 212 9.24 11.90 22.87
C SER A 212 10.18 11.28 21.84
N MET A 213 10.42 9.99 21.99
CA MET A 213 11.18 9.15 21.06
C MET A 213 10.35 7.91 20.74
N LYS A 214 10.40 7.44 19.49
CA LYS A 214 9.74 6.21 19.06
C LYS A 214 10.72 5.31 18.32
N LEU A 215 10.86 4.07 18.78
CA LEU A 215 11.75 3.06 18.21
C LEU A 215 10.96 1.84 17.75
N GLY A 216 11.18 1.43 16.50
CA GLY A 216 10.57 0.25 15.89
C GLY A 216 9.73 0.60 14.66
N ARG A 217 8.89 -0.35 14.24
CA ARG A 217 8.01 -0.21 13.08
C ARG A 217 6.87 0.75 13.40
N GLN A 218 6.77 1.82 12.65
CA GLN A 218 5.86 2.93 12.93
C GLN A 218 5.42 3.63 11.66
N PHE A 219 4.19 4.15 11.65
CA PHE A 219 3.76 5.04 10.57
C PHE A 219 4.46 6.40 10.66
N PHE A 220 4.93 6.93 9.52
CA PHE A 220 5.52 8.25 9.43
C PHE A 220 4.95 9.03 8.25
N SER A 221 4.63 10.31 8.49
CA SER A 221 4.25 11.26 7.44
C SER A 221 4.63 12.69 7.84
N ILE A 222 4.73 13.57 6.84
CA ILE A 222 4.90 15.01 7.09
C ILE A 222 3.70 15.53 7.91
N GLY A 223 2.50 15.07 7.53
CA GLY A 223 1.26 15.30 8.27
C GLY A 223 0.44 16.49 7.74
N GLY A 224 -0.75 16.66 8.31
CA GLY A 224 -1.68 17.73 7.96
C GLY A 224 -2.53 17.46 6.70
N LEU A 225 -2.16 16.52 5.84
CA LEU A 225 -2.94 16.06 4.68
C LEU A 225 -3.32 14.59 4.81
N SER A 226 -4.48 14.22 4.27
CA SER A 226 -4.95 12.82 4.20
C SER A 226 -4.28 12.04 3.07
N THR A 227 -3.78 12.73 2.05
CA THR A 227 -2.98 12.18 0.95
C THR A 227 -1.69 12.97 0.91
N ASP A 228 -0.57 12.29 1.09
CA ASP A 228 0.75 12.89 1.16
C ASP A 228 1.66 12.19 0.16
N PHE A 229 1.98 12.90 -0.93
CA PHE A 229 2.76 12.39 -2.05
C PHE A 229 4.28 12.54 -1.83
N MET A 230 4.71 13.13 -0.72
CA MET A 230 6.12 13.42 -0.45
C MET A 230 6.76 12.34 0.43
N LEU A 231 6.13 12.02 1.56
CA LEU A 231 6.52 10.93 2.45
C LEU A 231 5.34 10.48 3.28
N ARG A 232 4.90 9.24 3.07
CA ARG A 232 3.88 8.57 3.85
C ARG A 232 4.08 7.06 3.76
N ASP A 233 4.66 6.47 4.79
CA ASP A 233 5.00 5.05 4.78
C ASP A 233 5.10 4.49 6.21
N TYR A 234 5.15 3.16 6.31
CA TYR A 234 5.58 2.48 7.53
C TYR A 234 7.11 2.33 7.50
N LEU A 235 7.76 2.84 8.54
CA LEU A 235 9.21 2.90 8.67
C LEU A 235 9.69 2.03 9.83
N ASP A 236 10.82 1.37 9.66
CA ASP A 236 11.54 0.67 10.73
C ASP A 236 12.61 1.60 11.28
N ALA A 237 12.16 2.52 12.14
CA ALA A 237 12.90 3.75 12.42
C ALA A 237 13.09 4.04 13.92
N LEU A 238 14.07 4.90 14.19
CA LEU A 238 14.11 5.75 15.37
C LEU A 238 13.63 7.14 14.97
N THR A 239 12.57 7.62 15.60
CA THR A 239 12.06 8.98 15.43
C THR A 239 12.07 9.72 16.76
N ALA A 240 12.17 11.04 16.70
CA ALA A 240 12.05 11.91 17.87
C ALA A 240 11.07 13.03 17.56
N LYS A 241 10.33 13.46 18.58
CA LYS A 241 9.33 14.51 18.47
C LYS A 241 9.52 15.53 19.58
N ALA A 242 9.42 16.80 19.24
CA ALA A 242 9.45 17.90 20.18
C ALA A 242 8.31 18.87 19.90
N ASN A 243 7.37 18.96 20.83
CA ASN A 243 6.25 19.90 20.81
C ASN A 243 6.56 21.05 21.77
N PHE A 244 6.41 22.29 21.31
CA PHE A 244 6.52 23.48 22.14
C PHE A 244 5.19 24.24 22.10
N ASN A 245 4.52 24.29 23.26
CA ASN A 245 3.29 25.06 23.47
C ASN A 245 2.16 24.76 22.45
N LYS A 246 2.08 23.53 21.92
CA LYS A 246 1.14 23.12 20.84
C LYS A 246 1.18 23.96 19.55
N GLN A 247 2.15 24.86 19.42
CA GLN A 247 2.29 25.78 18.28
C GLN A 247 3.45 25.38 17.39
N LEU A 248 4.57 24.96 17.98
CA LEU A 248 5.74 24.51 17.25
C LEU A 248 5.91 23.01 17.47
N GLU A 249 6.17 22.30 16.39
CA GLU A 249 6.45 20.87 16.42
C GLU A 249 7.68 20.59 15.55
N LEU A 250 8.68 19.91 16.10
CA LEU A 250 9.80 19.34 15.38
C LEU A 250 9.68 17.83 15.42
N LYS A 251 9.54 17.19 14.25
CA LYS A 251 9.68 15.74 14.09
C LYS A 251 11.02 15.45 13.43
N LEU A 252 11.75 14.50 13.97
CA LEU A 252 13.00 14.00 13.41
C LEU A 252 12.81 12.54 13.03
N LEU A 253 13.07 12.22 11.76
CA LEU A 253 13.42 10.87 11.36
C LEU A 253 14.92 10.73 11.62
N VAL A 254 15.30 10.25 12.80
CA VAL A 254 16.72 10.18 13.20
C VAL A 254 17.43 9.24 12.24
N VAL A 255 16.87 8.04 12.08
CA VAL A 255 17.34 7.04 11.14
C VAL A 255 16.22 6.04 10.87
N ASP A 256 16.01 5.74 9.60
CA ASP A 256 15.29 4.57 9.12
C ASP A 256 16.33 3.49 8.80
N PHE A 257 16.33 2.40 9.57
CA PHE A 257 17.42 1.43 9.56
C PHE A 257 17.32 0.43 8.43
N TYR A 258 16.11 0.21 7.93
CA TYR A 258 15.85 -0.85 6.97
C TYR A 258 14.49 -0.67 6.31
N GLN A 259 14.45 -0.14 5.10
CA GLN A 259 13.20 -0.09 4.34
C GLN A 259 12.95 -1.48 3.73
N MET A 260 12.38 -2.45 4.45
CA MET A 260 11.76 -3.62 3.80
C MET A 260 10.32 -3.31 3.32
N ALA A 261 9.99 -2.03 3.20
CA ALA A 261 8.65 -1.54 2.95
C ALA A 261 8.17 -1.93 1.54
N GLY A 262 7.70 -3.17 1.40
CA GLY A 262 6.80 -3.57 0.34
C GLY A 262 5.58 -2.67 0.29
N ASP A 263 4.79 -2.82 -0.77
CA ASP A 263 3.54 -2.09 -0.93
C ASP A 263 2.64 -2.31 0.29
N HIS A 264 1.79 -1.32 0.59
CA HIS A 264 0.85 -1.43 1.70
C HIS A 264 0.05 -2.72 1.56
N THR A 265 0.29 -3.67 2.45
CA THR A 265 -0.42 -4.96 2.47
C THR A 265 -1.92 -4.84 2.76
N GLU A 266 -2.37 -3.59 2.97
CA GLU A 266 -3.75 -3.21 3.14
C GLU A 266 -4.53 -3.13 1.82
N GLU A 267 -3.85 -2.97 0.69
CA GLU A 267 -4.42 -2.78 -0.64
C GLU A 267 -4.52 -4.08 -1.46
N ILE A 268 -5.26 -4.05 -2.58
CA ILE A 268 -5.52 -5.26 -3.40
C ILE A 268 -4.29 -5.62 -4.26
N ASN A 269 -3.51 -4.64 -4.71
CA ASN A 269 -2.25 -4.88 -5.42
C ASN A 269 -1.27 -5.74 -4.62
N TYR A 270 -1.37 -5.76 -3.27
CA TYR A 270 -0.55 -6.60 -2.41
C TYR A 270 -0.62 -8.10 -2.76
N VAL A 271 -1.75 -8.57 -3.31
CA VAL A 271 -1.94 -9.99 -3.70
C VAL A 271 -0.84 -10.48 -4.65
N ARG A 272 -0.26 -9.59 -5.46
CA ARG A 272 0.83 -9.91 -6.40
C ARG A 272 2.13 -10.32 -5.68
N TYR A 273 2.30 -9.96 -4.41
CA TYR A 273 3.51 -10.23 -3.64
C TYR A 273 3.41 -11.47 -2.73
N LEU A 274 2.29 -12.21 -2.77
CA LEU A 274 2.09 -13.42 -1.95
C LEU A 274 2.88 -14.65 -2.44
N SER A 275 3.54 -14.57 -3.59
CA SER A 275 4.28 -15.69 -4.18
C SER A 275 5.67 -15.33 -4.68
N HIS A 276 6.33 -14.34 -4.07
CA HIS A 276 7.73 -14.05 -4.39
C HIS A 276 8.59 -14.09 -3.13
N ASP A 277 9.50 -15.06 -3.17
CA ASP A 277 10.71 -15.24 -2.37
C ASP A 277 10.61 -15.92 -0.99
N ASP A 278 11.01 -17.20 -1.00
CA ASP A 278 11.65 -17.93 0.11
C ASP A 278 13.11 -17.46 0.33
N SER A 279 13.50 -16.28 -0.18
CA SER A 279 14.87 -15.79 0.02
C SER A 279 15.05 -15.37 1.47
N ARG A 280 16.21 -15.75 2.03
CA ARG A 280 16.74 -15.21 3.28
C ARG A 280 16.74 -13.68 3.19
N VAL A 281 16.84 -12.96 4.31
CA VAL A 281 17.07 -11.50 4.29
C VAL A 281 18.24 -11.23 3.34
N ASP A 282 17.93 -10.75 2.13
CA ASP A 282 18.93 -10.56 1.10
C ASP A 282 19.93 -9.53 1.62
N ASN A 283 21.22 -9.82 1.45
CA ASN A 283 22.33 -8.92 1.80
C ASN A 283 22.65 -8.72 3.29
N PHE A 284 22.41 -9.75 4.11
CA PHE A 284 22.85 -9.78 5.51
C PHE A 284 24.39 -9.67 5.70
N ASP A 285 25.17 -9.74 4.63
CA ASP A 285 26.62 -9.53 4.59
C ASP A 285 27.04 -8.04 4.67
N GLY A 286 26.09 -7.12 4.87
CA GLY A 286 26.36 -5.70 5.15
C GLY A 286 26.31 -4.77 3.94
N ASP A 287 25.79 -5.25 2.81
CA ASP A 287 25.90 -4.56 1.53
C ASP A 287 24.73 -3.61 1.19
N VAL A 288 23.55 -3.65 1.85
CA VAL A 288 22.31 -3.15 1.16
C VAL A 288 21.21 -2.58 2.06
N ASN A 289 21.39 -1.35 2.59
CA ASN A 289 20.26 -0.64 3.21
C ASN A 289 20.15 0.79 2.67
N THR A 290 18.97 1.15 2.15
CA THR A 290 18.56 2.56 2.07
C THR A 290 18.44 3.10 3.48
N ILE A 291 19.27 4.09 3.82
CA ILE A 291 19.21 4.77 5.10
C ILE A 291 18.58 6.13 4.87
N ARG A 292 17.45 6.40 5.53
CA ARG A 292 16.76 7.69 5.47
C ARG A 292 16.91 8.44 6.79
N THR A 293 17.10 9.74 6.70
CA THR A 293 17.06 10.67 7.84
C THR A 293 16.39 11.97 7.39
N GLY A 294 15.85 12.73 8.33
CA GLY A 294 15.25 14.01 8.00
C GLY A 294 14.51 14.65 9.15
N ALA A 295 13.88 15.77 8.83
CA ALA A 295 13.16 16.58 9.80
C ALA A 295 11.93 17.22 9.17
N VAL A 296 10.92 17.44 10.01
CA VAL A 296 9.74 18.25 9.72
C VAL A 296 9.59 19.26 10.85
N PHE A 297 9.61 20.54 10.50
CA PHE A 297 9.35 21.63 11.42
C PHE A 297 8.01 22.28 11.08
N THR A 298 7.06 22.17 11.99
CA THR A 298 5.69 22.66 11.83
C THR A 298 5.44 23.85 12.75
N VAL A 299 4.89 24.92 12.19
CA VAL A 299 4.33 26.06 12.90
C VAL A 299 2.83 26.07 12.66
N SER A 300 2.05 25.96 13.73
CA SER A 300 0.59 25.95 13.70
C SER A 300 0.01 27.28 14.19
N ARG A 301 -1.26 27.58 13.86
CA ARG A 301 -2.02 28.71 14.43
C ARG A 301 -1.46 30.11 14.15
N ILE A 302 -0.68 30.27 13.08
CA ILE A 302 0.00 31.53 12.73
C ILE A 302 -0.98 32.71 12.73
N LEU A 303 -2.15 32.59 12.10
CA LEU A 303 -3.13 33.69 12.04
C LEU A 303 -3.91 33.94 13.34
N LYS A 304 -4.14 32.91 14.17
CA LYS A 304 -4.83 33.07 15.46
C LYS A 304 -3.99 33.89 16.42
N ASP A 305 -2.67 33.69 16.37
CA ASP A 305 -1.75 34.27 17.34
C ASP A 305 -1.21 35.63 16.87
N PHE A 306 -0.89 35.78 15.57
CA PHE A 306 -0.37 37.06 15.04
C PHE A 306 -1.47 38.05 14.64
N ALA A 307 -2.55 37.59 14.00
CA ALA A 307 -3.61 38.47 13.48
C ALA A 307 -4.88 38.47 14.36
N LYS A 308 -4.93 37.66 15.44
CA LYS A 308 -6.08 37.49 16.35
C LYS A 308 -7.38 37.09 15.65
N VAL A 309 -7.29 36.45 14.48
CA VAL A 309 -8.46 36.00 13.71
C VAL A 309 -8.88 34.61 14.20
N ARG A 310 -9.89 34.54 15.08
CA ARG A 310 -10.28 33.29 15.76
C ARG A 310 -10.85 32.21 14.82
N SER A 311 -11.44 32.60 13.69
CA SER A 311 -12.11 31.70 12.74
C SER A 311 -11.21 31.20 11.61
N MET A 312 -9.92 31.54 11.63
CA MET A 312 -8.94 31.16 10.61
C MET A 312 -7.72 30.54 11.28
N ASP A 313 -7.20 29.48 10.69
CA ASP A 313 -5.97 28.82 11.10
C ASP A 313 -5.04 28.75 9.89
N LEU A 314 -3.76 29.01 10.11
CA LEU A 314 -2.72 28.84 9.11
C LEU A 314 -1.60 28.06 9.77
N SER A 315 -1.25 26.95 9.16
CA SER A 315 -0.11 26.11 9.56
C SER A 315 0.87 26.00 8.39
N SER A 316 2.16 25.97 8.70
CA SER A 316 3.24 25.72 7.74
C SER A 316 4.13 24.60 8.26
N ALA A 317 4.49 23.67 7.39
CA ALA A 317 5.49 22.65 7.67
C ALA A 317 6.64 22.78 6.67
N VAL A 318 7.86 23.02 7.16
CA VAL A 318 9.10 22.96 6.38
C VAL A 318 9.71 21.58 6.63
N TYR A 319 10.12 20.89 5.58
CA TYR A 319 10.68 19.55 5.72
C TYR A 319 11.90 19.35 4.83
N GLY A 320 12.78 18.46 5.28
CA GLY A 320 14.00 18.08 4.60
C GLY A 320 14.34 16.63 4.92
N PHE A 321 14.60 15.83 3.89
CA PHE A 321 14.97 14.42 4.01
C PHE A 321 16.19 14.11 3.16
N TYR A 322 16.97 13.14 3.61
CA TYR A 322 18.15 12.62 2.95
C TYR A 322 18.10 11.10 2.97
N ALA A 323 18.37 10.49 1.83
CA ALA A 323 18.50 9.06 1.65
C ALA A 323 19.89 8.78 1.07
N ARG A 324 20.53 7.74 1.57
CA ARG A 324 21.75 7.17 1.00
C ARG A 324 21.51 5.71 0.69
N TYR A 325 22.06 5.24 -0.42
CA TYR A 325 21.92 3.86 -0.87
C TYR A 325 23.25 3.08 -0.76
N GLY A 326 23.11 1.79 -0.47
CA GLY A 326 24.22 0.83 -0.39
C GLY A 326 24.56 0.18 -1.74
N ALA A 327 25.45 -0.81 -1.74
CA ALA A 327 26.01 -1.45 -2.93
C ALA A 327 25.50 -2.89 -3.09
N VAL A 328 24.68 -3.20 -4.10
CA VAL A 328 24.08 -4.54 -4.24
C VAL A 328 24.68 -5.34 -5.40
N ARG A 329 24.94 -6.63 -5.16
CA ARG A 329 25.60 -7.57 -6.09
C ARG A 329 24.73 -8.05 -7.29
N VAL A 330 23.41 -7.90 -7.20
CA VAL A 330 22.44 -8.29 -8.27
C VAL A 330 21.67 -7.07 -8.82
N SER A 331 21.65 -5.93 -8.14
CA SER A 331 21.02 -4.67 -8.61
C SER A 331 21.26 -3.56 -7.59
N GLY A 332 22.36 -2.79 -7.69
CA GLY A 332 22.68 -1.77 -6.69
C GLY A 332 22.02 -0.42 -6.88
N SER A 333 21.37 -0.22 -7.99
CA SER A 333 20.42 0.83 -8.34
C SER A 333 19.65 0.21 -9.52
N ASP A 334 18.53 0.77 -9.97
CA ASP A 334 17.77 0.25 -11.12
C ASP A 334 16.83 -0.92 -10.85
N ARG A 335 15.78 -0.61 -10.10
CA ARG A 335 14.44 -1.05 -10.47
C ARG A 335 13.85 -0.03 -11.46
N THR A 336 14.61 0.23 -12.53
CA THR A 336 14.14 0.86 -13.76
C THR A 336 14.24 -0.22 -14.83
N ASN A 337 13.22 -0.37 -15.67
CA ASN A 337 13.38 -1.26 -16.82
C ASN A 337 14.53 -0.68 -17.66
N LEU A 338 15.69 -1.37 -17.60
CA LEU A 338 16.92 -1.20 -18.41
C LEU A 338 18.16 -0.59 -17.73
N GLY A 339 18.37 -0.85 -16.44
CA GLY A 339 19.73 -0.88 -15.89
C GLY A 339 20.55 -2.01 -16.53
N THR A 340 21.06 -1.83 -17.76
CA THR A 340 21.93 -2.83 -18.44
C THR A 340 23.34 -2.93 -17.84
N THR A 341 23.60 -2.32 -16.69
CA THR A 341 24.92 -2.27 -16.06
C THR A 341 24.79 -2.39 -14.55
N GLY A 342 25.37 -3.43 -13.95
CA GLY A 342 25.39 -3.59 -12.50
C GLY A 342 26.00 -2.36 -11.80
N ASN A 343 25.52 -2.01 -10.61
CA ASN A 343 25.94 -0.81 -9.88
C ASN A 343 27.40 -0.90 -9.38
N PHE A 344 28.03 0.25 -9.15
CA PHE A 344 29.23 0.37 -8.34
C PHE A 344 28.84 0.55 -6.88
N ALA A 345 29.74 0.19 -5.97
CA ALA A 345 29.57 0.46 -4.57
C ALA A 345 29.86 1.93 -4.26
N ASP A 346 29.00 2.88 -4.62
CA ASP A 346 29.28 4.30 -4.33
C ASP A 346 28.10 5.23 -4.09
N ASN A 347 27.77 5.43 -2.81
CA ASN A 347 27.34 6.72 -2.24
C ASN A 347 26.23 7.46 -3.02
N ASP A 348 25.33 6.73 -3.66
CA ASP A 348 24.14 7.27 -4.28
C ASP A 348 23.31 7.93 -3.20
N TYR A 349 22.70 9.07 -3.53
CA TYR A 349 21.92 9.80 -2.56
C TYR A 349 20.81 10.60 -3.22
N VAL A 350 19.76 10.82 -2.44
CA VAL A 350 18.67 11.73 -2.77
C VAL A 350 18.39 12.61 -1.58
N MET A 351 18.22 13.89 -1.83
CA MET A 351 17.69 14.88 -0.91
C MET A 351 16.31 15.31 -1.39
N LEU A 352 15.42 15.57 -0.43
CA LEU A 352 14.10 16.15 -0.65
C LEU A 352 13.94 17.33 0.29
N PHE A 353 13.60 18.51 -0.23
CA PHE A 353 13.32 19.70 0.57
C PHE A 353 12.00 20.30 0.14
N GLY A 354 11.13 20.64 1.09
CA GLY A 354 9.84 21.23 0.74
C GLY A 354 9.17 22.02 1.84
N ASN A 355 8.06 22.63 1.46
CA ASN A 355 7.22 23.41 2.35
C ASN A 355 5.74 23.17 2.02
N ARG A 356 4.97 22.93 3.07
CA ARG A 356 3.52 22.75 3.03
C ARG A 356 2.84 23.86 3.82
N TRP A 357 1.83 24.48 3.21
CA TRP A 357 0.93 25.44 3.85
C TRP A 357 -0.47 24.86 3.92
N ILE A 358 -1.10 24.99 5.08
CA ILE A 358 -2.49 24.57 5.29
C ILE A 358 -3.24 25.73 5.91
N PHE A 359 -4.24 26.22 5.18
CA PHE A 359 -5.18 27.22 5.66
C PHE A 359 -6.52 26.56 5.96
N GLN A 360 -7.09 26.82 7.13
CA GLN A 360 -8.41 26.31 7.52
C GLN A 360 -9.26 27.46 8.02
N THR A 361 -10.53 27.47 7.64
CA THR A 361 -11.49 28.44 8.14
C THR A 361 -12.89 27.85 8.24
N ASP A 362 -13.62 28.28 9.26
CA ASP A 362 -15.06 28.03 9.38
C ASP A 362 -15.80 29.37 9.29
N PRO A 363 -16.02 29.89 8.07
CA PRO A 363 -16.76 31.12 7.89
C PRO A 363 -18.20 30.85 8.30
N SER A 364 -18.61 31.44 9.43
CA SER A 364 -19.99 31.48 9.93
C SER A 364 -20.62 30.17 10.43
N LYS A 365 -19.83 29.16 10.85
CA LYS A 365 -20.36 27.83 11.28
C LYS A 365 -21.15 27.11 10.18
N SER A 366 -20.96 27.55 8.94
CA SER A 366 -21.65 27.03 7.75
C SER A 366 -20.90 25.84 7.14
N GLY A 367 -19.67 25.61 7.57
CA GLY A 367 -18.83 24.53 7.08
C GLY A 367 -17.34 24.85 7.18
N LEU A 368 -16.52 23.80 7.21
CA LEU A 368 -15.07 23.89 7.24
C LEU A 368 -14.52 23.96 5.81
N VAL A 369 -13.83 25.05 5.49
CA VAL A 369 -12.99 25.16 4.28
C VAL A 369 -11.55 24.91 4.69
N LYS A 370 -10.89 23.99 3.98
CA LYS A 370 -9.45 23.73 4.07
C LYS A 370 -8.82 23.98 2.71
N PHE A 371 -7.79 24.78 2.66
CA PHE A 371 -6.92 24.95 1.50
C PHE A 371 -5.52 24.45 1.87
N TYR A 372 -4.84 23.84 0.92
CA TYR A 372 -3.43 23.52 1.10
C TYR A 372 -2.63 23.76 -0.17
N LEU A 373 -1.34 24.02 0.04
CA LEU A 373 -0.31 24.05 -0.97
C LEU A 373 0.89 23.26 -0.45
N ASP A 374 1.54 22.52 -1.32
CA ASP A 374 2.74 21.78 -1.00
C ASP A 374 3.69 21.83 -2.18
N GLY A 375 4.96 22.08 -1.92
CA GLY A 375 5.99 22.16 -2.94
C GLY A 375 7.30 21.61 -2.41
N ALA A 376 7.94 20.77 -3.22
CA ALA A 376 9.21 20.15 -2.90
C ALA A 376 10.15 20.11 -4.10
N LEU A 377 11.44 20.06 -3.80
CA LEU A 377 12.53 19.84 -4.73
C LEU A 377 13.26 18.56 -4.33
N SER A 378 13.57 17.72 -5.30
CA SER A 378 14.50 16.61 -5.13
C SER A 378 15.84 16.95 -5.78
N SER A 379 16.93 16.50 -5.19
CA SER A 379 18.27 16.60 -5.79
C SER A 379 19.16 15.49 -5.29
N GLY A 380 20.03 14.99 -6.17
CA GLY A 380 20.79 13.79 -5.91
C GLY A 380 21.36 13.21 -7.18
N ILE A 381 22.03 12.09 -7.02
CA ILE A 381 22.68 11.36 -8.10
C ILE A 381 22.56 9.87 -7.85
N ASP A 382 22.27 9.17 -8.94
CA ASP A 382 22.32 7.72 -9.09
C ASP A 382 23.45 7.39 -10.06
N ARG A 383 24.54 6.84 -9.54
CA ARG A 383 25.76 6.59 -10.31
C ARG A 383 25.66 5.30 -11.10
N LYS A 384 26.19 5.32 -12.33
CA LYS A 384 26.16 4.15 -13.22
C LYS A 384 27.56 3.64 -13.52
N LEU A 385 27.70 2.32 -13.63
CA LEU A 385 28.99 1.66 -13.79
C LEU A 385 29.49 1.78 -15.23
N THR A 386 30.39 2.75 -15.44
CA THR A 386 30.95 3.15 -16.74
C THR A 386 31.67 2.04 -17.53
N SER A 387 31.99 0.89 -16.93
CA SER A 387 32.77 -0.18 -17.57
C SER A 387 31.96 -1.37 -18.10
N VAL A 388 30.66 -1.49 -17.80
CA VAL A 388 29.80 -2.60 -18.30
C VAL A 388 29.14 -2.25 -19.63
N SER A 389 28.90 -0.97 -19.89
CA SER A 389 28.70 -0.41 -21.22
C SER A 389 29.38 0.95 -21.25
N GLY A 390 30.17 1.25 -22.29
CA GLY A 390 30.82 2.56 -22.46
C GLY A 390 29.85 3.74 -22.66
N GLU A 391 28.56 3.53 -22.37
CA GLU A 391 27.40 4.40 -22.58
C GLU A 391 26.68 4.72 -21.25
N SER A 392 27.06 4.07 -20.14
CA SER A 392 26.43 4.29 -18.83
C SER A 392 26.88 5.61 -18.20
N ARG A 393 25.92 6.51 -17.97
CA ARG A 393 26.13 7.83 -17.36
C ARG A 393 25.33 7.93 -16.07
N ASP A 394 25.84 8.70 -15.11
CA ASP A 394 25.11 9.03 -13.90
C ASP A 394 23.76 9.67 -14.24
N ILE A 395 22.72 9.26 -13.51
CA ILE A 395 21.36 9.74 -13.66
C ILE A 395 21.08 10.69 -12.49
N ASP A 396 20.66 11.92 -12.80
CA ASP A 396 20.29 12.86 -11.75
C ASP A 396 18.88 12.60 -11.20
N THR A 397 18.64 13.04 -9.96
CA THR A 397 17.32 13.00 -9.33
C THR A 397 16.77 14.42 -9.13
N ASN A 398 17.19 15.34 -10.00
CA ASN A 398 16.83 16.75 -9.90
C ASN A 398 15.44 16.97 -10.47
N GLY A 399 14.51 17.32 -9.59
CA GLY A 399 13.12 17.52 -9.97
C GLY A 399 12.35 18.37 -8.99
N PHE A 400 11.11 18.66 -9.33
CA PHE A 400 10.19 19.35 -8.45
C PHE A 400 8.83 18.67 -8.44
N GLY A 401 8.23 18.65 -7.25
CA GLY A 401 6.87 18.20 -6.99
C GLY A 401 6.08 19.36 -6.41
N ALA A 402 4.86 19.60 -6.89
CA ALA A 402 4.00 20.64 -6.36
C ALA A 402 2.55 20.20 -6.43
N GLY A 403 1.80 20.48 -5.37
CA GLY A 403 0.38 20.20 -5.32
C GLY A 403 -0.38 21.19 -4.45
N GLY A 404 -1.68 21.10 -4.52
CA GLY A 404 -2.56 21.94 -3.76
C GLY A 404 -4.00 21.51 -3.94
N GLY A 405 -4.84 21.92 -3.00
CA GLY A 405 -6.23 21.53 -3.04
C GLY A 405 -7.09 22.33 -2.09
N ILE A 406 -8.39 22.17 -2.31
CA ILE A 406 -9.45 22.76 -1.50
C ILE A 406 -10.38 21.64 -1.08
N THR A 407 -10.71 21.59 0.20
CA THR A 407 -11.79 20.77 0.74
C THR A 407 -12.81 21.68 1.39
N TYR A 408 -14.08 21.48 1.09
CA TYR A 408 -15.18 22.16 1.74
C TYR A 408 -16.15 21.13 2.31
N ASN A 409 -16.32 21.15 3.63
CA ASN A 409 -17.28 20.32 4.34
C ASN A 409 -18.37 21.22 4.91
N THR A 410 -19.59 21.11 4.38
CA THR A 410 -20.75 21.84 4.91
C THR A 410 -21.07 21.43 6.35
N SER A 411 -21.58 22.36 7.14
CA SER A 411 -22.35 21.99 8.33
C SER A 411 -23.70 21.40 7.92
N LYS A 412 -24.47 20.82 8.86
CA LYS A 412 -25.76 20.18 8.55
C LYS A 412 -26.71 21.19 7.87
N MET A 413 -26.82 21.17 6.54
CA MET A 413 -27.64 22.10 5.74
C MET A 413 -29.14 21.80 5.86
N LEU A 414 -29.48 20.54 6.10
CA LEU A 414 -30.78 20.03 6.56
C LEU A 414 -30.45 19.07 7.70
N ARG A 415 -31.32 18.88 8.71
CA ARG A 415 -31.04 18.15 9.98
C ARG A 415 -30.31 16.79 9.88
N SER A 416 -30.16 16.24 8.67
CA SER A 416 -29.56 14.94 8.39
C SER A 416 -28.70 14.88 7.12
N ILE A 417 -28.34 16.00 6.46
CA ILE A 417 -27.52 15.96 5.24
C ILE A 417 -26.29 16.85 5.40
N LYS A 418 -25.12 16.28 5.12
CA LYS A 418 -23.86 17.01 4.91
C LYS A 418 -23.37 16.77 3.49
N PHE A 419 -22.70 17.75 2.92
CA PHE A 419 -21.96 17.67 1.67
C PHE A 419 -20.49 17.96 1.91
N ALA A 420 -19.64 17.24 1.18
CA ALA A 420 -18.21 17.52 1.07
C ALA A 420 -17.83 17.66 -0.41
N ILE A 421 -16.98 18.64 -0.69
CA ILE A 421 -16.35 18.83 -1.99
C ILE A 421 -14.85 18.78 -1.76
N ILE A 422 -14.13 18.03 -2.58
CA ILE A 422 -12.68 18.03 -2.62
C ILE A 422 -12.22 18.27 -4.05
N THR A 423 -11.24 19.14 -4.23
CA THR A 423 -10.55 19.31 -5.50
C THR A 423 -9.08 19.50 -5.22
N ASP A 424 -8.23 18.70 -5.84
CA ASP A 424 -6.80 18.82 -5.67
C ASP A 424 -6.04 18.47 -6.95
N ALA A 425 -4.78 18.89 -6.98
CA ALA A 425 -3.87 18.63 -8.06
C ALA A 425 -2.49 18.36 -7.48
N PHE A 426 -1.75 17.47 -8.14
CA PHE A 426 -0.36 17.23 -7.87
C PHE A 426 0.40 17.05 -9.18
N PHE A 427 1.55 17.69 -9.28
CA PHE A 427 2.47 17.58 -10.40
C PHE A 427 3.82 17.13 -9.85
N ALA A 428 4.42 16.15 -10.50
CA ALA A 428 5.84 15.82 -10.33
C ALA A 428 6.53 15.85 -11.69
N SER A 429 7.72 16.43 -11.78
CA SER A 429 8.54 16.33 -13.00
C SER A 429 8.95 14.88 -13.26
N GLY A 430 8.78 14.38 -14.49
CA GLY A 430 9.09 12.99 -14.84
C GLY A 430 10.48 12.76 -15.39
N ALA A 431 10.78 11.50 -15.71
CA ALA A 431 12.05 11.06 -16.25
C ALA A 431 12.38 11.68 -17.61
N LYS A 432 13.68 11.83 -17.89
CA LYS A 432 14.19 12.40 -19.16
C LYS A 432 15.15 11.44 -19.84
N TYR A 433 14.97 11.29 -21.15
CA TYR A 433 15.80 10.44 -22.00
C TYR A 433 16.43 11.26 -23.13
N ASP A 434 17.70 11.00 -23.40
CA ASP A 434 18.44 11.66 -24.48
C ASP A 434 18.09 11.09 -25.87
N SER A 435 18.79 11.54 -26.91
CA SER A 435 18.56 11.11 -28.29
C SER A 435 18.95 9.65 -28.57
N GLU A 436 19.82 9.08 -27.73
CA GLU A 436 20.26 7.69 -27.82
C GLU A 436 19.30 6.76 -27.05
N GLY A 437 18.36 7.34 -26.30
CA GLY A 437 17.40 6.60 -25.48
C GLY A 437 17.94 6.29 -24.08
N ASN A 438 19.07 6.87 -23.71
CA ASN A 438 19.66 6.72 -22.38
C ASN A 438 18.94 7.64 -21.39
N GLN A 439 18.64 7.11 -20.21
CA GLN A 439 18.06 7.92 -19.14
C GLN A 439 19.09 8.90 -18.60
N THR A 440 18.68 10.15 -18.43
CA THR A 440 19.53 11.25 -17.93
C THR A 440 19.04 11.83 -16.61
N SER A 441 17.75 11.66 -16.30
CA SER A 441 17.16 12.09 -15.04
C SER A 441 15.96 11.22 -14.69
N HIS A 442 15.77 10.95 -13.40
CA HIS A 442 14.53 10.38 -12.83
C HIS A 442 13.43 11.44 -12.69
N GLY A 443 13.77 12.72 -12.79
CA GLY A 443 12.88 13.81 -12.45
C GLY A 443 12.71 13.95 -10.92
N PHE A 444 11.47 14.14 -10.46
CA PHE A 444 11.17 14.31 -9.05
C PHE A 444 11.11 12.96 -8.33
N VAL A 445 11.92 12.80 -7.30
CA VAL A 445 11.99 11.59 -6.47
C VAL A 445 11.48 11.91 -5.06
N SER A 446 10.38 11.28 -4.66
CA SER A 446 9.79 11.40 -3.31
C SER A 446 10.37 10.36 -2.35
N PHE A 447 10.03 10.45 -1.06
CA PHE A 447 10.49 9.51 -0.03
C PHE A 447 9.47 8.38 0.22
N LYS A 448 8.82 7.93 -0.85
CA LYS A 448 7.64 7.05 -0.88
C LYS A 448 6.40 7.75 -0.31
N GLY A 449 5.64 8.34 -1.23
CA GLY A 449 4.37 8.98 -0.96
C GLY A 449 3.18 8.05 -1.22
N SER A 450 1.98 8.60 -1.06
CA SER A 450 0.71 7.91 -1.32
C SER A 450 0.57 7.53 -2.81
N HIS A 451 -0.22 6.49 -3.08
CA HIS A 451 -0.72 6.21 -4.43
C HIS A 451 -1.66 7.32 -4.92
N THR A 452 -1.87 7.37 -6.23
CA THR A 452 -2.79 8.29 -6.92
C THR A 452 -3.84 7.54 -7.74
N GLY A 453 -5.03 8.11 -7.86
CA GLY A 453 -6.19 7.49 -8.51
C GLY A 453 -7.18 6.85 -7.54
N GLY A 454 -8.14 6.13 -8.10
CA GLY A 454 -9.29 5.54 -7.40
C GLY A 454 -9.19 4.03 -7.21
N LEU A 455 -10.31 3.32 -7.37
CA LEU A 455 -10.37 1.87 -7.19
C LEU A 455 -9.41 1.11 -8.13
N LEU A 456 -9.24 1.62 -9.35
CA LEU A 456 -8.52 0.96 -10.43
C LEU A 456 -7.04 1.35 -10.43
N LEU A 457 -6.72 2.64 -10.47
CA LEU A 457 -5.32 3.08 -10.59
C LEU A 457 -4.57 3.01 -9.26
N ASN A 458 -5.20 3.45 -8.17
CA ASN A 458 -4.59 3.38 -6.84
C ASN A 458 -4.68 1.94 -6.32
N ARG A 459 -5.89 1.44 -6.06
CA ARG A 459 -6.04 0.19 -5.29
C ARG A 459 -5.73 -1.10 -6.06
N ASN A 460 -5.97 -1.16 -7.39
CA ASN A 460 -5.64 -2.34 -8.20
C ASN A 460 -4.25 -2.26 -8.83
N TRP A 461 -3.87 -1.11 -9.40
CA TRP A 461 -2.57 -0.97 -10.06
C TRP A 461 -1.44 -0.57 -9.11
N GLY A 462 -1.70 0.27 -8.09
CA GLY A 462 -0.67 0.79 -7.18
C GLY A 462 0.09 1.99 -7.75
N VAL A 463 -0.56 2.82 -8.56
CA VAL A 463 0.13 3.92 -9.28
C VAL A 463 0.62 4.99 -8.30
N HIS A 464 1.90 5.36 -8.41
CA HIS A 464 2.48 6.50 -7.72
C HIS A 464 2.69 7.69 -8.67
N PRO A 465 2.44 8.93 -8.23
CA PRO A 465 2.58 10.10 -9.09
C PRO A 465 4.03 10.57 -9.28
N SER A 466 5.01 9.89 -8.67
CA SER A 466 6.44 10.19 -8.78
C SER A 466 7.26 8.90 -8.69
N ALA A 467 8.53 8.98 -9.12
CA ALA A 467 9.54 8.03 -8.66
C ALA A 467 9.77 8.21 -7.15
N TYR A 468 10.33 7.23 -6.46
CA TYR A 468 10.55 7.33 -5.02
C TYR A 468 11.73 6.49 -4.47
N THR A 469 12.13 6.81 -3.24
CA THR A 469 13.16 6.06 -2.49
C THR A 469 12.62 4.73 -1.93
N ALA A 470 13.19 3.64 -2.42
CA ALA A 470 12.82 2.25 -2.12
C ALA A 470 13.95 1.51 -1.39
N THR A 471 13.72 0.24 -1.04
CA THR A 471 14.66 -0.65 -0.33
C THR A 471 16.04 -0.75 -1.00
N ASN A 472 16.05 -0.77 -2.33
CA ASN A 472 17.22 -1.07 -3.17
C ASN A 472 17.62 0.11 -4.06
N GLY A 473 17.30 1.35 -3.67
CA GLY A 473 17.58 2.54 -4.48
C GLY A 473 16.32 3.30 -4.87
N ILE A 474 16.28 3.75 -6.11
CA ILE A 474 15.17 4.53 -6.67
C ILE A 474 14.29 3.59 -7.50
N ASP A 475 13.00 3.55 -7.18
CA ASP A 475 11.99 2.91 -8.02
C ASP A 475 11.47 3.95 -9.04
N ASP A 476 11.72 3.72 -10.33
CA ASP A 476 11.26 4.55 -11.44
C ASP A 476 10.82 3.68 -12.62
N PHE A 477 9.52 3.43 -12.70
CA PHE A 477 8.92 2.52 -13.66
C PHE A 477 7.86 3.22 -14.50
N PRO A 478 8.24 4.09 -15.45
CA PRO A 478 7.26 4.85 -16.22
C PRO A 478 6.36 3.95 -17.05
N HIS A 479 6.89 2.82 -17.55
CA HIS A 479 6.23 1.98 -18.55
C HIS A 479 5.43 0.81 -17.99
N GLU A 480 5.42 0.61 -16.67
CA GLU A 480 4.77 -0.53 -16.02
C GLU A 480 3.34 -0.23 -15.54
N LYS A 481 2.66 -1.27 -15.05
CA LYS A 481 1.28 -1.21 -14.55
C LYS A 481 1.17 -0.43 -13.25
N ASP A 482 2.03 -0.73 -12.29
CA ASP A 482 2.16 -0.07 -10.97
C ASP A 482 2.90 1.27 -11.03
N ARG A 483 3.00 1.84 -12.24
CA ARG A 483 3.74 3.03 -12.61
C ARG A 483 4.20 3.90 -11.42
N LYS A 484 5.52 4.00 -11.28
CA LYS A 484 6.20 4.83 -10.27
C LYS A 484 6.99 5.92 -10.97
N ALA A 485 6.30 6.96 -11.44
CA ALA A 485 6.94 7.96 -12.30
C ALA A 485 6.19 9.30 -12.28
N GLY A 486 6.93 10.37 -12.58
CA GLY A 486 6.40 11.74 -12.62
C GLY A 486 5.09 11.85 -13.40
N THR A 487 4.08 12.38 -12.73
CA THR A 487 2.71 12.44 -13.23
C THR A 487 2.06 13.76 -12.78
N LEU A 488 1.24 14.34 -13.66
CA LEU A 488 0.23 15.32 -13.30
C LEU A 488 -1.06 14.56 -12.97
N ALA A 489 -1.48 14.62 -11.71
CA ALA A 489 -2.75 14.10 -11.24
C ALA A 489 -3.67 15.27 -10.88
N LEU A 490 -4.89 15.26 -11.43
CA LEU A 490 -5.97 16.17 -11.06
C LEU A 490 -7.10 15.32 -10.47
N HIS A 491 -7.68 15.79 -9.37
CA HIS A 491 -8.73 15.12 -8.64
C HIS A 491 -9.88 16.08 -8.32
N GLY A 492 -11.10 15.60 -8.49
CA GLY A 492 -12.32 16.28 -8.03
C GLY A 492 -13.32 15.26 -7.49
N GLY A 493 -13.77 15.48 -6.26
CA GLY A 493 -14.70 14.62 -5.55
C GLY A 493 -15.87 15.39 -4.96
N LEU A 494 -17.05 14.77 -4.99
CA LEU A 494 -18.26 15.25 -4.35
C LEU A 494 -18.87 14.11 -3.54
N SER A 495 -19.11 14.34 -2.26
CA SER A 495 -19.81 13.37 -1.41
C SER A 495 -20.90 13.99 -0.56
N SER A 496 -21.84 13.14 -0.14
CA SER A 496 -22.93 13.50 0.76
C SER A 496 -23.11 12.45 1.84
N GLU A 497 -23.19 12.90 3.09
CA GLU A 497 -23.53 12.08 4.25
C GLU A 497 -25.02 12.26 4.57
N LEU A 498 -25.78 11.17 4.45
CA LEU A 498 -27.21 11.07 4.68
C LEU A 498 -27.48 10.38 6.03
N TRP A 499 -28.26 11.04 6.87
CA TRP A 499 -28.70 10.57 8.19
C TRP A 499 -27.57 10.11 9.12
N GLU A 500 -26.37 10.68 8.97
CA GLU A 500 -25.18 10.33 9.76
C GLU A 500 -24.81 8.83 9.68
N LYS A 501 -25.24 8.18 8.59
CA LYS A 501 -25.06 6.73 8.41
C LYS A 501 -24.63 6.35 7.02
N THR A 502 -25.11 7.04 5.99
CA THR A 502 -24.85 6.65 4.60
C THR A 502 -24.06 7.73 3.91
N THR A 503 -22.86 7.43 3.45
CA THR A 503 -22.06 8.33 2.64
C THR A 503 -22.15 7.88 1.19
N ILE A 504 -22.42 8.80 0.28
CA ILE A 504 -22.40 8.55 -1.17
C ILE A 504 -21.41 9.53 -1.78
N GLY A 505 -20.50 9.06 -2.61
CA GLY A 505 -19.44 9.86 -3.23
C GLY A 505 -19.28 9.56 -4.72
N ILE A 506 -18.85 10.58 -5.46
CA ILE A 506 -18.31 10.44 -6.81
C ILE A 506 -16.97 11.16 -6.84
N ASP A 507 -15.96 10.47 -7.35
CA ASP A 507 -14.61 11.01 -7.54
C ASP A 507 -14.22 10.91 -9.02
N TYR A 508 -13.47 11.89 -9.50
CA TYR A 508 -12.96 11.95 -10.86
C TYR A 508 -11.47 12.26 -10.81
N TRP A 509 -10.69 11.47 -11.55
CA TRP A 509 -9.26 11.61 -11.70
C TRP A 509 -8.88 11.82 -13.15
N TYR A 510 -7.91 12.70 -13.39
CA TYR A 510 -7.24 12.86 -14.68
C TYR A 510 -5.74 12.77 -14.47
N LEU A 511 -5.07 11.88 -15.22
CA LEU A 511 -3.65 11.63 -15.10
C LEU A 511 -2.92 11.85 -16.43
N LYS A 512 -1.74 12.47 -16.37
CA LYS A 512 -0.86 12.70 -17.52
C LYS A 512 0.61 12.49 -17.15
N ASP A 513 1.33 11.75 -17.99
CA ASP A 513 2.78 11.58 -17.87
C ASP A 513 3.52 12.91 -18.10
N THR A 514 4.54 13.18 -17.28
CA THR A 514 5.34 14.42 -17.33
C THR A 514 6.80 14.19 -17.72
N GLY A 515 7.14 12.96 -18.11
CA GLY A 515 8.44 12.61 -18.64
C GLY A 515 8.60 13.02 -20.10
N SER A 516 9.82 12.87 -20.60
CA SER A 516 10.16 13.19 -21.99
C SER A 516 11.26 12.30 -22.54
N SER A 517 11.21 12.06 -23.85
CA SER A 517 12.28 11.41 -24.60
C SER A 517 12.60 12.22 -25.85
N SER A 518 13.89 12.29 -26.19
CA SER A 518 14.40 12.96 -27.38
C SER A 518 14.69 12.00 -28.54
N VAL A 519 14.33 10.72 -28.40
CA VAL A 519 14.54 9.70 -29.42
C VAL A 519 13.67 10.00 -30.65
N GLN A 520 14.32 10.10 -31.82
CA GLN A 520 13.62 10.38 -33.09
C GLN A 520 13.27 9.13 -33.88
N ASN A 521 14.12 8.09 -33.84
CA ASN A 521 13.96 6.87 -34.62
C ASN A 521 14.06 5.64 -33.69
N PRO A 522 12.98 5.27 -33.00
CA PRO A 522 13.00 4.16 -32.05
C PRO A 522 13.08 2.81 -32.77
N ASP A 523 14.15 2.07 -32.53
CA ASP A 523 14.49 0.80 -33.16
C ASP A 523 14.28 -0.43 -32.25
N SER A 524 14.34 -0.25 -30.93
CA SER A 524 14.17 -1.30 -29.91
C SER A 524 12.83 -1.18 -29.17
N THR A 525 12.41 -2.25 -28.48
CA THR A 525 11.18 -2.26 -27.64
C THR A 525 11.22 -1.12 -26.61
N VAL A 526 12.40 -0.88 -26.05
CA VAL A 526 12.72 0.21 -25.11
C VAL A 526 12.39 1.57 -25.70
N THR A 527 13.05 1.91 -26.81
CA THR A 527 12.97 3.24 -27.39
C THR A 527 11.58 3.48 -27.97
N LYS A 528 10.87 2.42 -28.39
CA LYS A 528 9.45 2.47 -28.75
C LYS A 528 8.57 2.79 -27.54
N ALA A 529 8.77 2.14 -26.39
CA ALA A 529 8.00 2.40 -25.17
C ALA A 529 8.18 3.84 -24.65
N GLN A 530 9.34 4.46 -24.89
CA GLN A 530 9.57 5.88 -24.57
C GLN A 530 8.62 6.84 -25.31
N SER A 531 8.01 6.43 -26.43
CA SER A 531 6.97 7.21 -27.10
C SER A 531 5.69 7.38 -26.28
N ARG A 532 5.55 6.68 -25.15
CA ARG A 532 4.46 6.88 -24.19
C ARG A 532 4.66 8.15 -23.36
N LEU A 533 5.90 8.59 -23.14
CA LEU A 533 6.22 9.72 -22.28
C LEU A 533 5.57 11.03 -22.77
N GLY A 534 5.17 11.87 -21.83
CA GLY A 534 4.48 13.15 -22.05
C GLY A 534 2.99 13.02 -22.43
N LYS A 535 2.47 11.81 -22.64
CA LYS A 535 1.09 11.57 -23.07
C LYS A 535 0.11 11.46 -21.90
N THR A 536 -1.17 11.65 -22.20
CA THR A 536 -2.26 11.46 -21.23
C THR A 536 -2.37 9.99 -20.86
N LEU A 537 -2.29 9.70 -19.56
CA LEU A 537 -2.49 8.36 -19.02
C LEU A 537 -3.96 7.98 -19.14
N GLY A 538 -4.87 8.82 -18.65
CA GLY A 538 -6.31 8.55 -18.78
C GLY A 538 -7.14 9.27 -17.74
N GLN A 539 -8.38 8.84 -17.62
CA GLN A 539 -9.35 9.37 -16.67
C GLN A 539 -9.96 8.22 -15.87
N GLU A 540 -10.16 8.40 -14.57
CA GLU A 540 -10.86 7.46 -13.72
C GLU A 540 -12.09 8.14 -13.11
N MET A 541 -13.20 7.41 -13.04
CA MET A 541 -14.40 7.84 -12.34
C MET A 541 -14.79 6.76 -11.34
N ASP A 542 -14.97 7.16 -10.09
CA ASP A 542 -15.34 6.27 -9.00
C ASP A 542 -16.68 6.70 -8.41
N PHE A 543 -17.51 5.71 -8.09
CA PHE A 543 -18.73 5.89 -7.33
C PHE A 543 -18.64 5.05 -6.06
N THR A 544 -18.82 5.69 -4.90
CA THR A 544 -18.73 5.02 -3.59
C THR A 544 -20.01 5.18 -2.80
N VAL A 545 -20.44 4.12 -2.12
CA VAL A 545 -21.48 4.12 -1.10
C VAL A 545 -20.95 3.44 0.14
N GLU A 546 -20.97 4.12 1.28
CA GLU A 546 -20.68 3.55 2.59
C GLU A 546 -21.92 3.64 3.47
N HIS A 547 -22.23 2.60 4.24
CA HIS A 547 -23.36 2.56 5.15
C HIS A 547 -22.95 1.99 6.51
N HIS A 548 -22.98 2.84 7.54
CA HIS A 548 -22.84 2.45 8.94
C HIS A 548 -24.14 1.81 9.44
N VAL A 549 -24.14 0.49 9.56
CA VAL A 549 -25.26 -0.25 10.14
C VAL A 549 -25.42 0.12 11.61
N ASN A 550 -24.29 0.19 12.32
CA ASN A 550 -24.16 0.69 13.69
C ASN A 550 -22.73 1.23 13.90
N GLN A 551 -22.36 1.54 15.14
CA GLN A 551 -21.03 2.10 15.47
C GLN A 551 -19.86 1.12 15.27
N PHE A 552 -20.16 -0.18 15.18
CA PHE A 552 -19.17 -1.26 15.05
C PHE A 552 -19.09 -1.79 13.62
N TRP A 553 -20.18 -1.71 12.85
CA TRP A 553 -20.31 -2.36 11.55
C TRP A 553 -20.65 -1.37 10.45
N LYS A 554 -19.81 -1.35 9.40
CA LYS A 554 -20.07 -0.65 8.14
C LYS A 554 -20.00 -1.62 6.95
N VAL A 555 -20.78 -1.31 5.93
CA VAL A 555 -20.70 -1.94 4.61
C VAL A 555 -20.41 -0.88 3.58
N TYR A 556 -19.65 -1.20 2.55
CA TYR A 556 -19.28 -0.26 1.49
C TYR A 556 -19.26 -0.91 0.13
N PHE A 557 -19.53 -0.12 -0.88
CA PHE A 557 -19.50 -0.49 -2.28
C PHE A 557 -18.80 0.62 -3.07
N THR A 558 -17.85 0.24 -3.92
CA THR A 558 -17.19 1.16 -4.85
C THR A 558 -17.23 0.57 -6.25
N ALA A 559 -17.54 1.39 -7.25
CA ALA A 559 -17.45 1.06 -8.66
C ALA A 559 -16.53 2.05 -9.35
N GLY A 560 -15.63 1.58 -10.20
CA GLY A 560 -14.66 2.39 -10.92
C GLY A 560 -14.70 2.10 -12.42
N ILE A 561 -14.51 3.13 -13.24
CA ILE A 561 -14.21 3.02 -14.67
C ILE A 561 -13.01 3.88 -15.02
N PHE A 562 -12.05 3.27 -15.70
CA PHE A 562 -10.87 3.95 -16.22
C PHE A 562 -10.90 3.96 -17.75
N LEU A 563 -10.79 5.16 -18.30
CA LEU A 563 -10.73 5.42 -19.73
C LEU A 563 -9.26 5.70 -20.11
N PRO A 564 -8.59 4.77 -20.81
CA PRO A 564 -7.19 4.95 -21.16
C PRO A 564 -6.98 6.06 -22.18
N GLY A 565 -5.92 6.85 -21.96
CA GLY A 565 -5.45 7.88 -22.87
C GLY A 565 -4.42 7.37 -23.87
N SER A 566 -3.87 8.30 -24.66
CA SER A 566 -2.89 7.98 -25.71
C SER A 566 -1.59 7.37 -25.22
N TYR A 567 -1.31 7.43 -23.90
CA TYR A 567 -0.20 6.72 -23.26
C TYR A 567 -0.25 5.21 -23.50
N TYR A 568 -1.45 4.63 -23.52
CA TYR A 568 -1.63 3.17 -23.64
C TYR A 568 -1.76 2.70 -25.09
N GLN A 569 -1.71 3.61 -26.07
CA GLN A 569 -1.72 3.26 -27.51
C GLN A 569 -0.36 2.76 -28.03
N THR A 570 0.68 2.80 -27.20
CA THR A 570 1.99 2.19 -27.48
C THR A 570 2.26 1.09 -26.44
N PRO A 571 2.74 -0.10 -26.84
CA PRO A 571 3.08 -1.15 -25.88
C PRO A 571 4.14 -0.71 -24.86
N GLY A 572 4.11 -1.31 -23.67
CA GLY A 572 5.15 -1.16 -22.67
C GLY A 572 6.39 -2.02 -22.95
N ILE A 573 7.28 -2.09 -21.96
CA ILE A 573 8.52 -2.87 -22.06
C ILE A 573 8.26 -4.35 -21.72
N LYS A 574 7.37 -4.61 -20.76
CA LYS A 574 7.02 -5.96 -20.31
C LYS A 574 5.70 -6.44 -20.94
N PRO A 575 5.51 -7.75 -21.15
CA PRO A 575 4.28 -8.31 -21.73
C PRO A 575 2.98 -7.98 -20.97
N ASP A 576 3.08 -7.76 -19.66
CA ASP A 576 1.99 -7.46 -18.72
C ASP A 576 1.73 -5.95 -18.54
N SER A 577 2.52 -5.10 -19.21
CA SER A 577 2.27 -3.66 -19.22
C SER A 577 0.93 -3.37 -19.93
N PRO A 578 0.04 -2.56 -19.34
CA PRO A 578 -1.24 -2.24 -19.97
C PRO A 578 -1.02 -1.57 -21.33
N TYR A 579 -1.81 -1.98 -22.31
CA TYR A 579 -1.74 -1.56 -23.70
C TYR A 579 -3.10 -1.71 -24.38
N GLY A 580 -3.61 -0.62 -24.94
CA GLY A 580 -4.86 -0.60 -25.71
C GLY A 580 -5.70 0.63 -25.40
N SER A 581 -6.96 0.59 -25.83
CA SER A 581 -7.91 1.70 -25.76
C SER A 581 -9.21 1.35 -25.04
N ASP A 582 -9.38 0.09 -24.65
CA ASP A 582 -10.64 -0.36 -24.06
C ASP A 582 -10.66 -0.01 -22.57
N SER A 583 -11.86 0.24 -22.05
CA SER A 583 -12.01 0.72 -20.67
C SER A 583 -11.71 -0.39 -19.66
N PHE A 584 -11.02 -0.04 -18.58
CA PHE A 584 -10.86 -0.89 -17.40
C PHE A 584 -12.02 -0.61 -16.44
N VAL A 585 -12.73 -1.65 -15.99
CA VAL A 585 -13.87 -1.51 -15.06
C VAL A 585 -13.65 -2.39 -13.83
N GLY A 586 -14.08 -1.91 -12.66
CA GLY A 586 -14.03 -2.70 -11.45
C GLY A 586 -15.11 -2.36 -10.44
N PHE A 587 -15.39 -3.32 -9.58
CA PHE A 587 -16.31 -3.23 -8.46
C PHE A 587 -15.64 -3.77 -7.21
N LEU A 588 -15.95 -3.16 -6.08
CA LEU A 588 -15.56 -3.60 -4.76
C LEU A 588 -16.78 -3.56 -3.86
N LEU A 589 -17.08 -4.67 -3.20
CA LEU A 589 -18.05 -4.75 -2.12
C LEU A 589 -17.31 -5.18 -0.86
N GLY A 590 -17.48 -4.44 0.22
CA GLY A 590 -16.82 -4.75 1.47
C GLY A 590 -17.68 -4.53 2.70
N SER A 591 -17.20 -5.08 3.79
CA SER A 591 -17.79 -4.98 5.11
C SER A 591 -16.66 -4.91 6.13
N GLU A 592 -16.76 -3.99 7.08
CA GLU A 592 -15.83 -3.86 8.20
C GLU A 592 -16.60 -3.89 9.52
N LEU A 593 -16.14 -4.74 10.43
CA LEU A 593 -16.62 -4.87 11.79
C LEU A 593 -15.47 -4.54 12.75
N VAL A 594 -15.69 -3.65 13.71
CA VAL A 594 -14.70 -3.19 14.69
C VAL A 594 -15.29 -3.27 16.09
N PHE A 595 -14.52 -3.76 17.05
CA PHE A 595 -14.87 -3.87 18.47
C PHE A 595 -13.98 -3.03 19.35
#